data_AF-A0A3D4H8P5-F1
#
_entry.id   AF-A0A3D4H8P5-F1
#
_cell.length_a   1.000
_cell.length_b   1.000
_cell.length_c   1.000
_cell.angle_alpha   90.00
_cell.angle_beta   90.00
_cell.angle_gamma   90.00
#
_symmetry.space_group_name_H-M   'P 1'
#
loop_
_entity.id
_entity.type
_entity.pdbx_description
1 polymer ?
#
loop_
_entity_poly.entity_id
_entity_poly.type
_entity_poly.pdbx_seq_one_letter_code
_entity_poly.pdbx_strand_id
1 'polypeptide(L)'
;MKNRIQQIARGLYFLSAIAIVTPSVLAQTVDSLFLTTQTEVDASRDVTEVIFDVVIESAPGTADPITNLDGLENLRSVGSTLFISGNHALVDTSGLLNLTDVSTLVVQSYASLTNLDGLTNLAVVENELLIANNGSLERYCGLYALFQTQGVEWDYLVDTGETIHGSFYDDGILSLIGDPCILEEPEEEKPIDPEAWIRGLHEEGVISKWIARSLLYSLKKPSPRIFLLKVSILYRWGILSEELAQPLVDAVSRNEENHKRCWRFYHSSRKAKKIRRSRR
;
A
#
# COMPACT_ATOMS: atom_id res chain seq x y z
N MET A 1 -39.98 -26.52 -6.65
CA MET A 1 -39.66 -26.19 -8.06
C MET A 1 -39.56 -24.68 -8.36
N LYS A 2 -39.55 -23.78 -7.35
CA LYS A 2 -39.28 -22.34 -7.53
C LYS A 2 -37.89 -21.86 -7.05
N ASN A 3 -37.07 -22.72 -6.45
CA ASN A 3 -35.72 -22.38 -5.93
C ASN A 3 -34.55 -22.95 -6.75
N ARG A 4 -34.77 -23.42 -7.98
CA ARG A 4 -33.67 -23.84 -8.89
C ARG A 4 -33.52 -22.98 -10.14
N ILE A 5 -34.40 -21.99 -10.34
CA ILE A 5 -34.36 -21.06 -11.49
C ILE A 5 -33.52 -19.80 -11.16
N GLN A 6 -33.26 -19.49 -9.89
CA GLN A 6 -32.40 -18.35 -9.49
C GLN A 6 -30.90 -18.68 -9.40
N GLN A 7 -30.50 -19.96 -9.40
CA GLN A 7 -29.07 -20.33 -9.44
C GLN A 7 -28.51 -20.52 -10.86
N ILE A 8 -29.36 -20.50 -11.89
CA ILE A 8 -28.93 -20.63 -13.31
C ILE A 8 -28.83 -19.24 -13.98
N ALA A 9 -29.31 -18.17 -13.34
CA ALA A 9 -29.28 -16.80 -13.87
C ALA A 9 -27.99 -16.00 -13.54
N ARG A 10 -27.02 -16.58 -12.83
CA ARG A 10 -25.71 -15.95 -12.51
C ARG A 10 -24.53 -16.48 -13.33
N GLY A 11 -24.79 -17.36 -14.31
CA GLY A 11 -23.76 -18.03 -15.12
C GLY A 11 -23.71 -17.62 -16.60
N LEU A 12 -24.25 -16.46 -16.98
CA LEU A 12 -24.43 -16.07 -18.39
C LEU A 12 -24.07 -14.62 -18.74
N TYR A 13 -23.28 -13.94 -17.90
CA TYR A 13 -22.61 -12.68 -18.25
C TYR A 13 -21.11 -12.86 -18.56
N PHE A 14 -20.66 -14.09 -18.81
CA PHE A 14 -19.26 -14.41 -19.11
C PHE A 14 -19.01 -14.62 -20.61
N LEU A 15 -19.57 -13.77 -21.49
CA LEU A 15 -19.19 -13.74 -22.90
C LEU A 15 -19.41 -12.34 -23.50
N SER A 16 -18.53 -11.39 -23.18
CA SER A 16 -18.04 -10.38 -24.14
C SER A 16 -17.08 -9.39 -23.47
N ALA A 17 -15.81 -9.76 -23.40
CA ALA A 17 -14.70 -8.81 -23.43
C ALA A 17 -13.40 -9.58 -23.68
N ILE A 18 -13.26 -10.17 -24.87
CA ILE A 18 -11.90 -10.35 -25.40
C ILE A 18 -11.48 -8.94 -25.80
N ALA A 19 -10.71 -8.28 -24.93
CA ALA A 19 -10.00 -7.07 -25.29
C ALA A 19 -9.09 -7.43 -26.46
N ILE A 20 -9.46 -6.99 -27.67
CA ILE A 20 -8.54 -6.96 -28.78
C ILE A 20 -7.51 -5.90 -28.40
N VAL A 21 -6.38 -6.33 -27.86
CA VAL A 21 -5.26 -5.45 -27.52
C VAL A 21 -4.67 -4.93 -28.82
N THR A 22 -5.17 -3.78 -29.28
CA THR A 22 -4.39 -2.92 -30.16
C THR A 22 -3.43 -2.13 -29.27
N PRO A 23 -2.11 -2.17 -29.51
CA PRO A 23 -1.17 -1.40 -28.71
C PRO A 23 -1.27 0.07 -29.13
N SER A 24 -2.21 0.80 -28.53
CA SER A 24 -2.15 2.26 -28.44
C SER A 24 -1.59 2.63 -27.08
N VAL A 25 -0.38 3.18 -27.09
CA VAL A 25 0.20 3.90 -25.95
C VAL A 25 -0.75 5.03 -25.58
N LEU A 26 -1.44 4.95 -24.44
CA LEU A 26 -2.11 6.01 -23.64
C LEU A 26 -3.08 5.30 -22.66
N ALA A 27 -3.06 5.68 -21.37
CA ALA A 27 -4.14 5.53 -20.38
C ALA A 27 -5.27 4.52 -20.72
N GLN A 28 -5.32 3.34 -20.08
CA GLN A 28 -6.43 2.40 -20.32
C GLN A 28 -7.70 2.91 -19.63
N THR A 29 -8.60 3.48 -20.44
CA THR A 29 -9.97 3.77 -20.04
C THR A 29 -10.83 2.51 -20.18
N VAL A 30 -11.64 2.19 -19.18
CA VAL A 30 -12.60 1.07 -19.20
C VAL A 30 -14.01 1.54 -18.84
N ASP A 31 -15.04 0.81 -19.28
CA ASP A 31 -16.42 1.19 -19.01
C ASP A 31 -16.77 1.06 -17.51
N SER A 32 -16.49 -0.08 -16.90
CA SER A 32 -16.75 -0.34 -15.48
C SER A 32 -15.77 -1.38 -14.96
N LEU A 33 -15.52 -1.34 -13.65
CA LEU A 33 -14.61 -2.25 -12.98
C LEU A 33 -15.30 -2.90 -11.78
N PHE A 34 -15.39 -4.24 -11.79
CA PHE A 34 -15.97 -5.01 -10.70
C PHE A 34 -14.88 -5.92 -10.13
N LEU A 35 -14.42 -5.60 -8.92
CA LEU A 35 -13.32 -6.27 -8.24
C LEU A 35 -13.85 -6.98 -7.01
N THR A 36 -13.72 -8.30 -7.00
CA THR A 36 -14.19 -9.16 -5.91
C THR A 36 -13.08 -9.97 -5.25
N THR A 37 -11.87 -9.91 -5.82
CA THR A 37 -10.69 -10.65 -5.38
C THR A 37 -9.42 -9.81 -5.50
N GLN A 38 -8.37 -10.14 -4.73
CA GLN A 38 -7.07 -9.47 -4.86
C GLN A 38 -6.46 -9.69 -6.25
N THR A 39 -6.65 -10.86 -6.86
CA THR A 39 -6.17 -11.14 -8.21
C THR A 39 -6.74 -10.16 -9.24
N GLU A 40 -8.01 -9.78 -9.12
CA GLU A 40 -8.65 -8.81 -10.02
C GLU A 40 -8.12 -7.38 -9.78
N VAL A 41 -7.89 -7.00 -8.52
CA VAL A 41 -7.22 -5.74 -8.18
C VAL A 41 -5.84 -5.68 -8.84
N ASP A 42 -5.00 -6.70 -8.63
CA ASP A 42 -3.64 -6.77 -9.16
C ASP A 42 -3.57 -6.73 -10.70
N ALA A 43 -4.63 -7.20 -11.37
CA ALA A 43 -4.76 -7.17 -12.82
C ALA A 43 -5.14 -5.79 -13.40
N SER A 44 -5.54 -4.84 -12.55
CA SER A 44 -6.06 -3.53 -12.95
C SER A 44 -4.99 -2.43 -13.09
N ARG A 45 -3.70 -2.78 -13.01
CA ARG A 45 -2.55 -1.84 -12.95
C ARG A 45 -2.45 -0.85 -14.09
N ASP A 46 -2.96 -1.20 -15.26
CA ASP A 46 -2.90 -0.32 -16.42
C ASP A 46 -4.13 0.61 -16.55
N VAL A 47 -5.16 0.39 -15.73
CA VAL A 47 -6.40 1.19 -15.74
C VAL A 47 -6.13 2.56 -15.16
N THR A 48 -6.45 3.59 -15.92
CA THR A 48 -6.28 4.99 -15.52
C THR A 48 -7.59 5.74 -15.37
N GLU A 49 -8.65 5.28 -16.00
CA GLU A 49 -9.95 5.94 -16.00
C GLU A 49 -11.06 4.89 -16.12
N VAL A 50 -12.15 5.12 -15.38
CA VAL A 50 -13.35 4.28 -15.44
C VAL A 50 -14.53 5.18 -15.75
N ILE A 51 -15.25 4.90 -16.85
CA ILE A 51 -16.33 5.78 -17.34
C ILE A 51 -17.54 5.75 -16.40
N PHE A 52 -17.89 4.56 -15.91
CA PHE A 52 -19.01 4.36 -15.00
C PHE A 52 -18.49 3.98 -13.61
N ASP A 53 -18.80 2.76 -13.15
CA ASP A 53 -18.64 2.38 -11.77
C ASP A 53 -17.37 1.57 -11.53
N VAL A 54 -16.75 1.82 -10.38
CA VAL A 54 -15.77 0.93 -9.76
C VAL A 54 -16.41 0.33 -8.52
N VAL A 55 -16.65 -0.96 -8.53
CA VAL A 55 -17.21 -1.71 -7.40
C VAL A 55 -16.14 -2.63 -6.84
N ILE A 56 -15.75 -2.41 -5.60
CA ILE A 56 -14.74 -3.18 -4.87
C ILE A 56 -15.42 -3.86 -3.69
N GLU A 57 -15.75 -5.13 -3.86
CA GLU A 57 -16.51 -5.91 -2.86
C GLU A 57 -16.05 -7.36 -2.78
N SER A 58 -15.36 -7.71 -1.69
CA SER A 58 -14.92 -9.06 -1.41
C SER A 58 -15.98 -9.85 -0.63
N ALA A 59 -16.31 -11.05 -1.11
CA ALA A 59 -17.21 -11.96 -0.40
C ALA A 59 -16.61 -12.41 0.97
N PRO A 60 -17.41 -12.50 2.05
CA PRO A 60 -16.94 -13.00 3.33
C PRO A 60 -16.37 -14.43 3.25
N GLY A 61 -15.18 -14.64 3.79
CA GLY A 61 -14.53 -15.97 3.82
C GLY A 61 -14.02 -16.47 2.46
N THR A 62 -13.89 -15.59 1.46
CA THR A 62 -13.22 -15.93 0.20
C THR A 62 -11.76 -16.35 0.43
N ALA A 63 -11.24 -17.22 -0.44
CA ALA A 63 -9.85 -17.65 -0.42
C ALA A 63 -8.88 -16.59 -0.97
N ASP A 64 -9.40 -15.57 -1.65
CA ASP A 64 -8.61 -14.48 -2.23
C ASP A 64 -9.20 -13.10 -1.84
N PRO A 65 -9.15 -12.72 -0.56
CA PRO A 65 -9.74 -11.47 -0.08
C PRO A 65 -8.96 -10.27 -0.58
N ILE A 66 -9.65 -9.15 -0.81
CA ILE A 66 -9.00 -7.87 -1.15
C ILE A 66 -8.33 -7.32 0.11
N THR A 67 -7.01 -7.17 0.06
CA THR A 67 -6.13 -6.75 1.17
C THR A 67 -5.51 -5.37 0.96
N ASN A 68 -5.35 -4.96 -0.29
CA ASN A 68 -4.83 -3.66 -0.70
C ASN A 68 -5.48 -3.26 -2.04
N LEU A 69 -5.24 -2.02 -2.46
CA LEU A 69 -5.70 -1.47 -3.73
C LEU A 69 -4.54 -1.15 -4.69
N ASP A 70 -3.34 -1.68 -4.48
CA ASP A 70 -2.11 -1.27 -5.18
C ASP A 70 -2.24 -1.41 -6.71
N GLY A 71 -3.04 -2.37 -7.16
CA GLY A 71 -3.35 -2.52 -8.58
C GLY A 71 -4.16 -1.37 -9.19
N LEU A 72 -4.64 -0.41 -8.41
CA LEU A 72 -5.34 0.80 -8.86
C LEU A 72 -4.47 2.06 -8.78
N GLU A 73 -3.17 1.93 -8.54
CA GLU A 73 -2.26 3.08 -8.36
C GLU A 73 -2.29 4.09 -9.51
N ASN A 74 -2.67 3.67 -10.73
CA ASN A 74 -2.73 4.52 -11.90
C ASN A 74 -4.11 5.12 -12.17
N LEU A 75 -5.15 4.73 -11.42
CA LEU A 75 -6.51 5.21 -11.56
C LEU A 75 -6.58 6.70 -11.17
N ARG A 76 -7.10 7.53 -12.07
CA ARG A 76 -7.21 8.98 -11.93
C ARG A 76 -8.64 9.47 -11.79
N SER A 77 -9.58 8.85 -12.48
CA SER A 77 -10.98 9.27 -12.46
C SER A 77 -11.96 8.11 -12.53
N VAL A 78 -13.10 8.29 -11.87
CA VAL A 78 -14.26 7.39 -11.91
C VAL A 78 -15.51 8.23 -12.22
N GLY A 79 -16.09 8.04 -13.40
CA GLY A 79 -17.14 8.91 -13.91
C GLY A 79 -18.50 8.76 -13.24
N SER A 80 -18.75 7.65 -12.51
CA SER A 80 -19.99 7.45 -11.74
C SER A 80 -19.66 7.16 -10.27
N THR A 81 -19.70 5.89 -9.85
CA THR A 81 -19.58 5.54 -8.42
C THR A 81 -18.31 4.73 -8.16
N LEU A 82 -17.49 5.18 -7.20
CA LEU A 82 -16.51 4.33 -6.54
C LEU A 82 -17.15 3.77 -5.26
N PHE A 83 -17.50 2.48 -5.30
CA PHE A 83 -18.12 1.76 -4.20
C PHE A 83 -17.15 0.77 -3.58
N ILE A 84 -16.68 1.03 -2.36
CA ILE A 84 -15.78 0.16 -1.60
C ILE A 84 -16.55 -0.39 -0.40
N SER A 85 -16.89 -1.68 -0.42
CA SER A 85 -17.69 -2.29 0.64
C SER A 85 -17.31 -3.74 0.95
N GLY A 86 -17.54 -4.19 2.19
CA GLY A 86 -17.41 -5.61 2.55
C GLY A 86 -15.98 -6.18 2.58
N ASN A 87 -14.96 -5.34 2.36
CA ASN A 87 -13.56 -5.76 2.30
C ASN A 87 -12.93 -5.90 3.70
N HIS A 88 -13.25 -6.99 4.40
CA HIS A 88 -12.81 -7.28 5.77
C HIS A 88 -11.29 -7.40 5.98
N ALA A 89 -10.49 -7.48 4.92
CA ALA A 89 -9.03 -7.54 5.00
C ALA A 89 -8.35 -6.25 4.49
N LEU A 90 -9.12 -5.31 3.93
CA LEU A 90 -8.60 -4.05 3.43
C LEU A 90 -8.43 -3.07 4.61
N VAL A 91 -7.19 -2.58 4.79
CA VAL A 91 -6.81 -1.73 5.93
C VAL A 91 -6.68 -0.25 5.56
N ASP A 92 -6.38 0.05 4.30
CA ASP A 92 -6.21 1.41 3.82
C ASP A 92 -6.61 1.57 2.35
N THR A 93 -6.58 2.80 1.86
CA THR A 93 -6.90 3.19 0.48
C THR A 93 -5.66 3.60 -0.33
N SER A 94 -4.45 3.26 0.11
CA SER A 94 -3.17 3.78 -0.44
C SER A 94 -3.03 3.62 -1.96
N GLY A 95 -3.59 2.55 -2.53
CA GLY A 95 -3.63 2.33 -3.97
C GLY A 95 -4.47 3.33 -4.78
N LEU A 96 -5.19 4.25 -4.13
CA LEU A 96 -5.98 5.31 -4.78
C LEU A 96 -5.28 6.67 -4.82
N LEU A 97 -3.97 6.72 -4.53
CA LEU A 97 -3.19 7.96 -4.40
C LEU A 97 -3.33 8.91 -5.60
N ASN A 98 -3.51 8.40 -6.81
CA ASN A 98 -3.62 9.22 -8.02
C ASN A 98 -5.06 9.56 -8.42
N LEU A 99 -6.07 9.12 -7.67
CA LEU A 99 -7.47 9.45 -7.92
C LEU A 99 -7.71 10.93 -7.62
N THR A 100 -8.14 11.69 -8.62
CA THR A 100 -8.39 13.13 -8.51
C THR A 100 -9.88 13.46 -8.51
N ASP A 101 -10.70 12.68 -9.21
CA ASP A 101 -12.10 13.03 -9.43
C ASP A 101 -13.00 11.78 -9.40
N VAL A 102 -14.14 11.90 -8.73
CA VAL A 102 -15.21 10.90 -8.73
C VAL A 102 -16.57 11.57 -8.66
N SER A 103 -17.60 11.02 -9.30
CA SER A 103 -18.96 11.56 -9.11
C SER A 103 -19.50 11.21 -7.72
N THR A 104 -19.50 9.93 -7.34
CA THR A 104 -19.98 9.46 -6.04
C THR A 104 -18.95 8.55 -5.38
N LEU A 105 -18.56 8.86 -4.14
CA LEU A 105 -17.65 8.03 -3.35
C LEU A 105 -18.40 7.40 -2.18
N VAL A 106 -18.46 6.07 -2.17
CA VAL A 106 -19.05 5.31 -1.06
C VAL A 106 -18.02 4.36 -0.47
N VAL A 107 -17.72 4.53 0.83
CA VAL A 107 -16.78 3.70 1.59
C VAL A 107 -17.47 3.13 2.81
N GLN A 108 -17.68 1.81 2.82
CA GLN A 108 -18.37 1.07 3.87
C GLN A 108 -17.64 -0.23 4.22
N SER A 109 -16.59 -0.14 5.04
CA SER A 109 -15.80 -1.28 5.51
C SER A 109 -16.14 -1.62 6.96
N TYR A 110 -16.98 -2.63 7.13
CA TYR A 110 -17.57 -3.06 8.41
C TYR A 110 -16.59 -3.39 9.58
N ALA A 111 -15.26 -3.31 9.43
CA ALA A 111 -14.36 -3.48 10.58
C ALA A 111 -12.89 -3.08 10.38
N SER A 112 -12.31 -3.17 9.19
CA SER A 112 -10.84 -3.24 9.08
C SER A 112 -10.17 -2.00 8.50
N LEU A 113 -10.92 -1.13 7.81
CA LEU A 113 -10.36 0.07 7.21
C LEU A 113 -10.02 1.07 8.32
N THR A 114 -8.74 1.39 8.46
CA THR A 114 -8.21 2.32 9.46
C THR A 114 -7.75 3.64 8.87
N ASN A 115 -7.57 3.70 7.54
CA ASN A 115 -6.89 4.81 6.89
C ASN A 115 -7.44 5.19 5.49
N LEU A 116 -7.82 6.47 5.33
CA LEU A 116 -8.23 7.08 4.06
C LEU A 116 -7.16 7.96 3.39
N ASP A 117 -5.93 7.98 3.86
CA ASP A 117 -4.86 8.86 3.38
C ASP A 117 -4.49 8.64 1.91
N GLY A 118 -4.82 7.47 1.35
CA GLY A 118 -4.70 7.23 -0.08
C GLY A 118 -5.58 8.14 -0.94
N LEU A 119 -6.54 8.87 -0.37
CA LEU A 119 -7.38 9.82 -1.10
C LEU A 119 -6.82 11.25 -1.14
N THR A 120 -5.57 11.48 -0.71
CA THR A 120 -4.96 12.82 -0.58
C THR A 120 -5.09 13.72 -1.82
N ASN A 121 -5.07 13.15 -3.03
CA ASN A 121 -5.17 13.92 -4.28
C ASN A 121 -6.62 14.04 -4.80
N LEU A 122 -7.60 13.47 -4.10
CA LEU A 122 -9.01 13.58 -4.47
C LEU A 122 -9.45 15.03 -4.29
N ALA A 123 -9.71 15.69 -5.41
CA ALA A 123 -10.04 17.10 -5.48
C ALA A 123 -11.54 17.34 -5.59
N VAL A 124 -12.28 16.41 -6.21
CA VAL A 124 -13.72 16.57 -6.48
C VAL A 124 -14.50 15.28 -6.19
N VAL A 125 -15.60 15.44 -5.47
CA VAL A 125 -16.72 14.48 -5.37
C VAL A 125 -17.99 15.22 -5.83
N GLU A 126 -18.40 14.97 -7.07
CA GLU A 126 -19.43 15.80 -7.73
C GLU A 126 -20.83 15.65 -7.14
N ASN A 127 -21.18 14.52 -6.52
CA ASN A 127 -22.53 14.22 -6.08
C ASN A 127 -22.58 13.88 -4.59
N GLU A 128 -22.13 12.69 -4.19
CA GLU A 128 -22.29 12.21 -2.82
C GLU A 128 -20.99 11.61 -2.28
N LEU A 129 -20.61 12.03 -1.07
CA LEU A 129 -19.55 11.41 -0.28
C LEU A 129 -20.15 10.69 0.92
N LEU A 130 -20.15 9.35 0.88
CA LEU A 130 -20.69 8.51 1.94
C LEU A 130 -19.60 7.62 2.54
N ILE A 131 -19.12 7.98 3.71
CA ILE A 131 -18.19 7.18 4.52
C ILE A 131 -18.94 6.73 5.77
N ALA A 132 -19.38 5.47 5.81
CA ALA A 132 -20.25 4.99 6.87
C ALA A 132 -19.86 3.58 7.32
N ASN A 133 -20.16 3.22 8.57
CA ASN A 133 -19.90 1.88 9.12
C ASN A 133 -18.42 1.46 9.09
N ASN A 134 -17.48 2.41 9.24
CA ASN A 134 -16.05 2.14 9.33
C ASN A 134 -15.56 2.27 10.78
N GLY A 135 -15.97 1.34 11.65
CA GLY A 135 -15.77 1.47 13.11
C GLY A 135 -14.32 1.50 13.61
N SER A 136 -13.34 1.18 12.76
CA SER A 136 -11.90 1.24 13.07
C SER A 136 -11.19 2.39 12.34
N LEU A 137 -11.92 3.25 11.64
CA LEU A 137 -11.35 4.32 10.84
C LEU A 137 -10.89 5.46 11.75
N GLU A 138 -9.57 5.66 11.81
CA GLU A 138 -8.92 6.64 12.69
C GLU A 138 -8.25 7.77 11.90
N ARG A 139 -7.89 7.52 10.62
CA ARG A 139 -7.16 8.48 9.78
C ARG A 139 -7.98 8.94 8.58
N TYR A 140 -8.22 10.25 8.54
CA TYR A 140 -9.06 10.94 7.55
C TYR A 140 -8.29 11.97 6.70
N CYS A 141 -6.95 11.98 6.80
CA CYS A 141 -6.16 13.07 6.22
C CYS A 141 -6.24 13.16 4.70
N GLY A 142 -6.49 12.03 4.03
CA GLY A 142 -6.73 12.02 2.59
C GLY A 142 -7.91 12.90 2.16
N LEU A 143 -8.88 13.18 3.05
CA LEU A 143 -10.04 14.01 2.73
C LEU A 143 -9.79 15.51 2.97
N TYR A 144 -8.65 15.89 3.58
CA TYR A 144 -8.39 17.28 3.96
C TYR A 144 -8.42 18.23 2.76
N ALA A 145 -7.75 17.85 1.66
CA ALA A 145 -7.72 18.65 0.44
C ALA A 145 -9.13 18.84 -0.14
N LEU A 146 -9.90 17.75 -0.25
CA LEU A 146 -11.27 17.74 -0.74
C LEU A 146 -12.17 18.76 -0.01
N PHE A 147 -12.10 18.82 1.32
CA PHE A 147 -12.90 19.78 2.09
C PHE A 147 -12.31 21.20 2.09
N GLN A 148 -10.98 21.33 2.05
CA GLN A 148 -10.32 22.64 1.99
C GLN A 148 -10.62 23.38 0.67
N THR A 149 -10.75 22.65 -0.44
CA THR A 149 -11.07 23.20 -1.76
C THR A 149 -12.58 23.28 -2.04
N GLN A 150 -13.44 22.91 -1.09
CA GLN A 150 -14.88 22.78 -1.30
C GLN A 150 -15.23 21.83 -2.46
N GLY A 151 -14.47 20.75 -2.60
CA GLY A 151 -14.61 19.78 -3.68
C GLY A 151 -15.79 18.82 -3.53
N VAL A 152 -16.56 18.89 -2.44
CA VAL A 152 -17.84 18.17 -2.31
C VAL A 152 -18.97 19.12 -2.68
N GLU A 153 -19.61 18.86 -3.82
CA GLU A 153 -20.61 19.80 -4.37
C GLU A 153 -22.00 19.70 -3.71
N TRP A 154 -22.38 18.54 -3.15
CA TRP A 154 -23.69 18.35 -2.53
C TRP A 154 -23.61 17.77 -1.12
N ASP A 155 -24.11 16.55 -0.93
CA ASP A 155 -24.33 15.95 0.37
C ASP A 155 -23.15 15.06 0.75
N TYR A 156 -22.79 15.10 2.03
CA TYR A 156 -21.86 14.13 2.60
C TYR A 156 -22.30 13.60 3.95
N LEU A 157 -21.91 12.35 4.20
CA LEU A 157 -22.03 11.72 5.50
C LEU A 157 -20.70 11.03 5.80
N VAL A 158 -20.05 11.43 6.88
CA VAL A 158 -18.85 10.77 7.39
C VAL A 158 -19.12 10.37 8.84
N ASP A 159 -19.31 9.07 9.04
CA ASP A 159 -19.57 8.49 10.36
C ASP A 159 -18.26 8.11 11.03
N THR A 160 -17.86 8.88 12.04
CA THR A 160 -16.62 8.69 12.81
C THR A 160 -16.87 8.14 14.21
N GLY A 161 -18.03 7.51 14.43
CA GLY A 161 -18.51 7.11 15.77
C GLY A 161 -19.28 8.22 16.50
N GLU A 162 -19.09 9.47 16.09
CA GLU A 162 -20.05 10.56 16.21
C GLU A 162 -20.48 10.89 14.79
N THR A 163 -21.74 10.63 14.42
CA THR A 163 -22.18 10.82 13.04
C THR A 163 -22.13 12.31 12.69
N ILE A 164 -21.16 12.70 11.86
CA ILE A 164 -21.10 14.05 11.31
C ILE A 164 -21.91 14.05 10.02
N HIS A 165 -23.13 14.56 10.11
CA HIS A 165 -23.87 14.99 8.94
C HIS A 165 -23.41 16.39 8.57
N GLY A 166 -22.99 16.57 7.33
CA GLY A 166 -22.79 17.91 6.80
C GLY A 166 -23.52 18.06 5.48
N SER A 167 -24.19 19.19 5.34
CA SER A 167 -24.51 19.73 4.01
C SER A 167 -23.41 20.73 3.66
N PHE A 168 -23.43 21.28 2.45
CA PHE A 168 -22.52 22.30 1.88
C PHE A 168 -22.18 23.51 2.80
N TYR A 169 -22.74 23.62 4.01
CA TYR A 169 -22.57 24.71 4.98
C TYR A 169 -22.15 24.27 6.40
N ASP A 170 -21.81 23.00 6.66
CA ASP A 170 -21.42 22.56 8.01
C ASP A 170 -19.90 22.31 8.10
N ASP A 171 -19.18 23.12 8.88
CA ASP A 171 -17.72 23.03 9.06
C ASP A 171 -17.26 21.76 9.82
N GLY A 172 -18.20 20.83 10.09
CA GLY A 172 -18.03 19.69 10.99
C GLY A 172 -16.86 18.77 10.68
N ILE A 173 -16.57 18.50 9.40
CA ILE A 173 -15.47 17.58 9.05
C ILE A 173 -14.09 18.24 9.14
N LEU A 174 -13.96 19.53 8.82
CA LEU A 174 -12.70 20.25 9.05
C LEU A 174 -12.40 20.34 10.55
N SER A 175 -13.44 20.49 11.38
CA SER A 175 -13.30 20.46 12.85
C SER A 175 -12.85 19.10 13.39
N LEU A 176 -13.18 18.01 12.68
CA LEU A 176 -12.79 16.64 13.01
C LEU A 176 -11.38 16.29 12.52
N ILE A 177 -11.01 16.72 11.30
CA ILE A 177 -9.69 16.44 10.72
C ILE A 177 -8.59 17.20 11.47
N GLY A 178 -8.92 18.34 12.10
CA GLY A 178 -8.01 19.12 12.94
C GLY A 178 -7.10 20.08 12.15
N ASP A 179 -5.96 20.46 12.75
CA ASP A 179 -4.86 21.20 12.10
C ASP A 179 -4.49 20.55 10.75
N PRO A 180 -3.89 21.28 9.79
CA PRO A 180 -3.58 20.74 8.46
C PRO A 180 -2.87 19.41 8.62
N CYS A 181 -3.55 18.36 8.17
CA CYS A 181 -3.09 17.00 8.24
C CYS A 181 -1.65 16.92 7.74
N ILE A 182 -0.71 16.81 8.68
CA ILE A 182 0.66 16.46 8.34
C ILE A 182 0.56 14.98 7.98
N LEU A 183 0.41 14.69 6.69
CA LEU A 183 0.79 13.39 6.18
C LEU A 183 2.25 13.26 6.60
N GLU A 184 2.48 12.48 7.66
CA GLU A 184 3.84 12.04 7.96
C GLU A 184 4.29 11.37 6.67
N GLU A 185 5.20 12.04 5.94
CA GLU A 185 5.86 11.44 4.79
C GLU A 185 6.26 10.03 5.23
N PRO A 186 5.92 8.98 4.45
CA PRO A 186 6.16 7.60 4.87
C PRO A 186 7.60 7.56 5.35
N GLU A 187 7.81 7.30 6.65
CA GLU A 187 9.09 7.54 7.31
C GLU A 187 10.19 7.08 6.37
N GLU A 188 10.89 8.03 5.73
CA GLU A 188 11.98 7.67 4.86
C GLU A 188 13.05 7.20 5.83
N GLU A 189 13.04 5.90 6.15
CA GLU A 189 13.72 5.31 7.29
C GLU A 189 15.16 5.82 7.24
N LYS A 190 15.45 6.78 8.12
CA LYS A 190 16.63 7.63 7.98
C LYS A 190 17.81 6.69 7.86
N PRO A 191 18.68 6.83 6.83
CA PRO A 191 19.81 5.93 6.64
C PRO A 191 20.48 5.67 7.97
N ILE A 192 20.46 4.41 8.42
CA ILE A 192 21.07 4.06 9.70
C ILE A 192 22.52 4.55 9.68
N ASP A 193 22.99 5.13 10.77
CA ASP A 193 24.43 5.34 10.94
C ASP A 193 25.06 3.96 11.16
N PRO A 194 25.82 3.42 10.18
CA PRO A 194 26.34 2.07 10.29
C PRO A 194 27.38 1.97 11.43
N GLU A 195 28.03 3.06 11.83
CA GLU A 195 28.93 3.03 12.99
C GLU A 195 28.15 2.90 14.31
N ALA A 196 27.08 3.68 14.48
CA ALA A 196 26.22 3.61 15.66
C ALA A 196 25.53 2.24 15.78
N TRP A 197 25.01 1.72 14.66
CA TRP A 197 24.34 0.41 14.62
C TRP A 197 25.26 -0.73 15.08
N ILE A 198 26.52 -0.74 14.62
CA ILE A 198 27.50 -1.76 15.04
C ILE A 198 27.84 -1.67 16.53
N ARG A 199 27.85 -0.46 17.09
CA ARG A 199 28.07 -0.27 18.54
C ARG A 199 26.89 -0.80 19.33
N GLY A 200 25.66 -0.52 18.89
CA GLY A 200 24.43 -1.08 19.47
C GLY A 200 24.44 -2.61 19.49
N LEU A 201 24.76 -3.25 18.36
CA LEU A 201 24.88 -4.72 18.28
C LEU A 201 25.90 -5.31 19.28
N HIS A 202 26.93 -4.55 19.65
CA HIS A 202 27.87 -4.97 20.67
C HIS A 202 27.32 -4.78 22.09
N GLU A 203 26.70 -3.62 22.35
CA GLU A 203 26.10 -3.27 23.64
C GLU A 203 24.97 -4.24 24.02
N GLU A 204 24.17 -4.67 23.03
CA GLU A 204 23.13 -5.69 23.18
C GLU A 204 23.67 -7.13 23.23
N GLY A 205 24.98 -7.32 23.07
CA GLY A 205 25.62 -8.64 23.15
C GLY A 205 25.44 -9.54 21.91
N VAL A 206 24.86 -9.02 20.82
CA VAL A 206 24.68 -9.76 19.55
C VAL A 206 26.03 -10.12 18.92
N ILE A 207 26.99 -9.19 18.97
CA ILE A 207 28.36 -9.41 18.47
C ILE A 207 29.42 -9.11 19.54
N SER A 208 30.55 -9.82 19.48
CA SER A 208 31.66 -9.56 20.39
C SER A 208 32.36 -8.22 20.09
N LYS A 209 33.03 -7.66 21.10
CA LYS A 209 33.85 -6.44 20.97
C LYS A 209 34.87 -6.51 19.82
N TRP A 210 35.41 -7.71 19.55
CA TRP A 210 36.35 -7.93 18.45
C TRP A 210 35.66 -7.87 17.08
N ILE A 211 34.47 -8.47 16.96
CA ILE A 211 33.65 -8.39 15.73
C ILE A 211 33.25 -6.95 15.45
N ALA A 212 32.77 -6.22 16.46
CA ALA A 212 32.38 -4.81 16.34
C ALA A 212 33.55 -3.93 15.85
N ARG A 213 34.73 -4.04 16.48
CA ARG A 213 35.94 -3.33 16.04
C ARG A 213 36.35 -3.68 14.60
N SER A 214 36.25 -4.96 14.24
CA SER A 214 36.58 -5.45 12.91
C SER A 214 35.65 -4.88 11.83
N LEU A 215 34.35 -4.77 12.13
CA LEU A 215 33.35 -4.17 11.25
C LEU A 215 33.55 -2.66 11.11
N LEU A 216 33.69 -1.93 12.23
CA LEU A 216 33.97 -0.49 12.24
C LEU A 216 35.24 -0.14 11.46
N TYR A 217 36.30 -0.95 11.58
CA TYR A 217 37.52 -0.75 10.81
C TYR A 217 37.31 -0.91 9.30
N SER A 218 36.48 -1.87 8.88
CA SER A 218 36.16 -2.06 7.46
C SER A 218 35.20 -1.03 6.89
N LEU A 219 34.37 -0.36 7.71
CA LEU A 219 33.54 0.76 7.27
C LEU A 219 34.38 1.96 6.83
N LYS A 220 35.50 2.21 7.50
CA LYS A 220 36.41 3.32 7.19
C LYS A 220 37.25 3.10 5.92
N LYS A 221 37.02 1.99 5.19
CA LYS A 221 37.76 1.68 3.97
C LYS A 221 37.04 2.27 2.75
N PRO A 222 37.80 2.70 1.72
CA PRO A 222 37.22 3.28 0.50
C PRO A 222 36.34 2.31 -0.31
N SER A 223 36.41 1.00 -0.02
CA SER A 223 35.54 0.00 -0.64
C SER A 223 34.74 -0.78 0.42
N PRO A 224 33.40 -0.89 0.28
CA PRO A 224 32.56 -1.60 1.23
C PRO A 224 32.68 -3.13 1.13
N ARG A 225 33.43 -3.67 0.16
CA ARG A 225 33.52 -5.13 -0.10
C ARG A 225 33.93 -5.94 1.12
N ILE A 226 34.93 -5.48 1.86
CA ILE A 226 35.43 -6.19 3.06
C ILE A 226 34.39 -6.15 4.16
N PHE A 227 33.70 -5.03 4.33
CA PHE A 227 32.62 -4.87 5.29
C PHE A 227 31.47 -5.83 4.97
N LEU A 228 30.99 -5.83 3.73
CA LEU A 228 29.90 -6.69 3.27
C LEU A 228 30.23 -8.18 3.33
N LEU A 229 31.49 -8.56 3.06
CA LEU A 229 31.96 -9.92 3.24
C LEU A 229 31.82 -10.38 4.69
N LYS A 230 32.24 -9.53 5.65
CA LYS A 230 32.14 -9.83 7.07
C LYS A 230 30.67 -9.94 7.51
N VAL A 231 29.82 -9.00 7.13
CA VAL A 231 28.37 -9.04 7.43
C VAL A 231 27.74 -10.31 6.85
N SER A 232 28.08 -10.67 5.61
CA SER A 232 27.59 -11.91 4.96
C SER A 232 28.04 -13.18 5.68
N ILE A 233 29.26 -13.22 6.21
CA ILE A 233 29.78 -14.35 6.99
C ILE A 233 29.02 -14.47 8.32
N LEU A 234 28.84 -13.35 9.04
CA LEU A 234 28.11 -13.32 10.31
C LEU A 234 26.66 -13.77 10.13
N TYR A 235 25.99 -13.29 9.06
CA TYR A 235 24.66 -13.75 8.70
C TYR A 235 24.65 -15.25 8.36
N ARG A 236 25.61 -15.74 7.57
CA ARG A 236 25.72 -17.16 7.19
C ARG A 236 25.93 -18.07 8.40
N TRP A 237 26.67 -17.61 9.39
CA TRP A 237 26.90 -18.32 10.65
C TRP A 237 25.76 -18.18 11.65
N GLY A 238 24.74 -17.38 11.35
CA GLY A 238 23.57 -17.17 12.21
C GLY A 238 23.82 -16.25 13.38
N ILE A 239 24.93 -15.51 13.38
CA ILE A 239 25.24 -14.48 14.38
C ILE A 239 24.36 -13.24 14.14
N LEU A 240 24.13 -12.88 12.87
CA LEU A 240 23.15 -11.85 12.51
C LEU A 240 21.90 -12.49 11.89
N SER A 241 20.72 -11.99 12.30
CA SER A 241 19.45 -12.24 11.61
C SER A 241 19.39 -11.43 10.30
N GLU A 242 18.34 -11.64 9.51
CA GLU A 242 18.14 -10.84 8.29
C GLU A 242 17.85 -9.38 8.64
N GLU A 243 17.00 -9.16 9.65
CA GLU A 243 16.65 -7.85 10.22
C GLU A 243 17.87 -7.07 10.71
N LEU A 244 18.89 -7.73 11.28
CA LEU A 244 20.09 -7.06 11.80
C LEU A 244 21.17 -6.84 10.73
N ALA A 245 21.17 -7.64 9.65
CA ALA A 245 22.19 -7.59 8.61
C ALA A 245 21.80 -6.67 7.44
N GLN A 246 20.52 -6.64 7.07
CA GLN A 246 20.03 -5.89 5.92
C GLN A 246 20.25 -4.38 6.04
N PRO A 247 19.97 -3.72 7.18
CA PRO A 247 20.19 -2.28 7.33
C PRO A 247 21.66 -1.88 7.10
N LEU A 248 22.60 -2.70 7.60
CA LEU A 248 24.04 -2.47 7.41
C LEU A 248 24.46 -2.59 5.95
N VAL A 249 23.86 -3.50 5.19
CA VAL A 249 24.12 -3.67 3.76
C VAL A 249 23.60 -2.47 2.97
N ASP A 250 22.41 -2.00 3.28
CA ASP A 250 21.76 -0.90 2.58
C ASP A 250 22.45 0.44 2.84
N ALA A 251 22.88 0.69 4.09
CA ALA A 251 23.63 1.89 4.47
C ALA A 251 24.91 2.12 3.65
N VAL A 252 25.62 1.05 3.28
CA VAL A 252 26.89 1.15 2.52
C VAL A 252 26.74 0.97 1.00
N SER A 253 25.51 0.70 0.52
CA SER A 253 25.24 0.37 -0.88
C SER A 253 24.69 1.53 -1.72
N ARG A 254 24.51 2.74 -1.15
CA ARG A 254 23.84 3.90 -1.78
C ARG A 254 24.61 4.62 -2.92
N ASN A 255 25.61 3.99 -3.54
CA ASN A 255 26.22 4.50 -4.78
C ASN A 255 25.91 3.51 -5.91
N GLU A 256 25.18 3.94 -6.96
CA GLU A 256 24.48 3.09 -7.94
C GLU A 256 25.34 1.96 -8.56
N GLU A 257 26.62 2.23 -8.81
CA GLU A 257 27.54 1.25 -9.41
C GLU A 257 28.01 0.17 -8.41
N ASN A 258 28.08 0.52 -7.12
CA ASN A 258 28.34 -0.41 -6.03
C ASN A 258 27.07 -1.17 -5.63
N HIS A 259 25.90 -0.54 -5.72
CA HIS A 259 24.60 -1.11 -5.33
C HIS A 259 24.35 -2.48 -6.00
N LYS A 260 24.44 -2.56 -7.34
CA LYS A 260 24.19 -3.80 -8.11
C LYS A 260 25.20 -4.91 -7.83
N ARG A 261 26.42 -4.58 -7.41
CA ARG A 261 27.47 -5.56 -7.06
C ARG A 261 27.35 -6.04 -5.61
N CYS A 262 27.00 -5.14 -4.69
CA CYS A 262 26.80 -5.44 -3.27
C CYS A 262 25.59 -6.37 -3.05
N TRP A 263 24.46 -6.08 -3.72
CA TRP A 263 23.26 -6.92 -3.69
C TRP A 263 23.51 -8.33 -4.24
N ARG A 264 24.21 -8.45 -5.38
CA ARG A 264 24.58 -9.75 -5.95
C ARG A 264 25.40 -10.60 -5.00
N PHE A 265 26.36 -10.00 -4.30
CA PHE A 265 27.21 -10.70 -3.34
C PHE A 265 26.43 -11.20 -2.11
N TYR A 266 25.59 -10.34 -1.51
CA TYR A 266 24.79 -10.70 -0.35
C TYR A 266 23.72 -11.77 -0.66
N HIS A 267 22.98 -11.64 -1.76
CA HIS A 267 22.00 -12.66 -2.19
C HIS A 267 22.63 -14.01 -2.53
N SER A 268 23.85 -14.02 -3.10
CA SER A 268 24.58 -15.27 -3.32
C SER A 268 24.82 -16.03 -2.01
N SER A 269 25.10 -15.31 -0.92
CA SER A 269 25.27 -15.87 0.41
C SER A 269 23.96 -16.33 1.05
N ARG A 270 22.86 -15.61 0.81
CA ARG A 270 21.50 -16.00 1.25
C ARG A 270 21.04 -17.31 0.59
N LYS A 271 21.23 -17.45 -0.73
CA LYS A 271 20.95 -18.70 -1.47
C LYS A 271 21.76 -19.87 -0.90
N ALA A 272 23.05 -19.68 -0.60
CA ALA A 272 23.90 -20.71 -0.01
C ALA A 272 23.45 -21.15 1.41
N LYS A 273 22.90 -20.23 2.24
CA LYS A 273 22.36 -20.55 3.58
C LYS A 273 21.07 -21.38 3.48
N LYS A 274 20.16 -21.06 2.57
CA LYS A 274 18.93 -21.85 2.32
C LYS A 274 19.26 -23.29 1.90
N ILE A 275 20.22 -23.47 0.98
CA ILE A 275 20.67 -24.81 0.53
C ILE A 275 21.27 -25.65 1.69
N ARG A 276 21.94 -25.01 2.66
CA ARG A 276 22.46 -25.71 3.85
C ARG A 276 21.38 -26.12 4.85
N ARG A 277 20.29 -25.35 4.97
CA ARG A 277 19.15 -25.69 5.83
C ARG A 277 18.29 -26.80 5.24
N SER A 278 18.19 -26.92 3.90
CA SER A 278 17.44 -28.01 3.25
C SER A 278 18.18 -29.34 3.15
N ARG A 279 19.44 -29.41 3.59
CA ARG A 279 20.29 -30.63 3.60
C ARG A 279 20.57 -31.16 5.02
N ARG A 280 19.96 -30.56 6.04
CA ARG A 280 20.06 -30.99 7.44
C ARG A 280 18.71 -31.49 7.91
#